data_AF-A0A961GL69-F1
#
_entry.id   AF-A0A961GL69-F1
#
_cell.length_a   1.000
_cell.length_b   1.000
_cell.length_c   1.000
_cell.angle_alpha   90.00
_cell.angle_beta   90.00
_cell.angle_gamma   90.00
#
_symmetry.space_group_name_H-M   'P 1'
#
loop_
_entity.id
_entity.type
_entity.pdbx_description
1 polymer ?
#
loop_
_entity_poly.entity_id
_entity_poly.type
_entity_poly.pdbx_seq_one_letter_code
_entity_poly.pdbx_strand_id
1 'polypeptide(L)' 'GLAILEGPDKMPFPLEHHDADLFTYAQSPELPDFPTSVAFTVGPDGTATAVEISTFADVGQGTLTRVG' A
#
# COMPACT_ATOMS: atom_id res chain seq x y z
N GLY A 1 -5.23 -10.47 -6.89
CA GLY A 1 -4.85 -9.81 -5.63
C GLY A 1 -4.10 -8.54 -5.93
N LEU A 2 -3.92 -7.68 -4.94
CA LEU A 2 -3.11 -6.46 -5.05
C LEU A 2 -1.72 -6.72 -4.44
N ALA A 3 -0.72 -5.94 -4.85
CA ALA A 3 0.63 -5.99 -4.30
C ALA A 3 1.32 -4.62 -4.40
N ILE A 4 2.20 -4.33 -3.44
CA ILE A 4 3.21 -3.27 -3.56
C ILE A 4 4.48 -3.89 -4.14
N LEU A 5 5.12 -3.17 -5.06
CA LEU A 5 6.41 -3.57 -5.63
C LEU A 5 7.48 -2.63 -5.10
N GLU A 6 8.42 -3.15 -4.31
CA GLU A 6 9.47 -2.35 -3.70
C GLU A 6 10.83 -2.61 -4.35
N GLY A 7 11.65 -1.56 -4.38
CA GLY A 7 13.03 -1.62 -4.85
C GLY A 7 13.20 -1.77 -6.37
N PRO A 8 14.46 -1.77 -6.84
CA PRO A 8 14.79 -1.85 -8.27
C PRO A 8 14.37 -3.17 -8.91
N ASP A 9 14.37 -4.27 -8.15
CA ASP A 9 13.99 -5.60 -8.62
C ASP A 9 12.47 -5.84 -8.59
N LYS A 10 11.68 -4.85 -8.16
CA LYS A 10 10.22 -4.92 -8.06
C LYS A 10 9.76 -6.11 -7.21
N MET A 11 10.35 -6.26 -6.03
CA MET A 11 10.00 -7.34 -5.11
C MET A 11 8.53 -7.19 -4.69
N PRO A 12 7.70 -8.23 -4.86
CA PRO A 12 6.28 -8.13 -4.58
C PRO A 12 5.96 -8.38 -3.10
N PHE A 13 5.15 -7.49 -2.53
CA PHE A 13 4.54 -7.63 -1.21
C PHE A 13 3.02 -7.72 -1.39
N PRO A 14 2.43 -8.92 -1.26
CA PRO A 14 1.00 -9.10 -1.45
C PRO A 14 0.21 -8.34 -0.39
N LEU A 15 -0.84 -7.66 -0.82
CA LEU A 15 -1.73 -6.92 0.06
C LEU A 15 -2.87 -7.83 0.55
N GLU A 16 -3.10 -7.76 1.86
CA GLU A 16 -4.23 -8.38 2.54
C GLU A 16 -5.32 -7.33 2.78
N HIS A 17 -6.57 -7.66 2.47
CA HIS A 17 -7.69 -6.76 2.72
C HIS A 17 -7.96 -6.68 4.22
N HIS A 18 -8.07 -5.47 4.75
CA HIS A 18 -8.40 -5.24 6.15
C HIS A 18 -9.84 -4.75 6.30
N ASP A 19 -10.15 -3.56 5.77
CA ASP A 19 -11.48 -2.95 5.85
C ASP A 19 -11.66 -1.89 4.76
N ALA A 20 -12.80 -1.86 4.08
CA ALA A 20 -13.11 -0.92 3.00
C ALA A 20 -11.93 -0.73 2.01
N ASP A 21 -11.33 0.46 2.00
CA ASP A 21 -10.22 0.82 1.12
C ASP A 21 -8.84 0.65 1.80
N LEU A 22 -8.79 -0.01 2.96
CA LEU A 22 -7.60 -0.28 3.75
C LEU A 22 -7.12 -1.71 3.55
N PHE A 23 -5.84 -1.82 3.18
CA PHE A 23 -5.10 -3.06 3.04
C PHE A 23 -3.85 -3.02 3.93
N THR A 24 -3.26 -4.19 4.14
CA THR A 24 -2.03 -4.34 4.92
C THR A 24 -1.05 -5.28 4.24
N TYR A 25 0.24 -5.13 4.54
CA TYR A 25 1.26 -6.15 4.23
C TYR A 25 2.37 -6.15 5.28
N ALA A 26 3.05 -7.28 5.43
CA ALA A 26 4.25 -7.38 6.25
C ALA A 26 5.49 -7.02 5.41
N GLN A 27 6.23 -5.99 5.82
CA GLN A 27 7.49 -5.60 5.17
C GLN A 27 8.63 -6.59 5.40
N SER A 28 8.56 -7.33 6.50
CA SER A 28 9.54 -8.38 6.83
C SER A 28 8.83 -9.60 7.40
N PRO A 29 9.18 -10.82 6.95
CA PRO A 29 8.69 -12.05 7.57
C PRO A 29 9.16 -12.20 9.03
N GLU A 30 10.18 -11.44 9.46
CA GLU A 30 10.67 -11.45 10.85
C GLU A 30 9.81 -10.57 11.78
N LEU A 31 8.99 -9.67 11.23
CA LEU A 31 8.13 -8.75 11.98
C LEU A 31 6.67 -8.80 11.48
N PRO A 32 6.01 -9.96 11.49
CA PRO A 32 4.67 -10.11 10.93
C PRO A 32 3.59 -9.33 11.71
N ASP A 33 3.82 -9.08 12.99
CA ASP A 33 2.87 -8.40 13.89
C ASP A 33 2.87 -6.87 13.72
N PHE A 34 3.71 -6.33 12.85
CA PHE A 34 3.81 -4.90 12.56
C PHE A 34 3.53 -4.61 11.08
N PRO A 35 2.29 -4.85 10.61
CA PRO A 35 1.96 -4.63 9.21
C PRO A 35 2.00 -3.15 8.85
N THR A 36 2.41 -2.87 7.62
CA THR A 36 2.29 -1.56 7.00
C THR A 36 0.88 -1.40 6.45
N SER A 37 0.25 -0.27 6.76
CA SER A 37 -1.06 0.09 6.22
C SER A 37 -0.94 0.69 4.83
N VAL A 38 -1.90 0.34 3.98
CA VAL A 38 -2.04 0.80 2.59
C VAL A 38 -3.48 1.25 2.39
N ALA A 39 -3.70 2.57 2.40
CA ALA A 39 -5.03 3.16 2.26
C ALA A 39 -5.23 3.71 0.84
N PHE A 40 -6.26 3.26 0.15
CA PHE A 40 -6.62 3.75 -1.17
C PHE A 40 -7.58 4.94 -1.07
N THR A 41 -7.33 5.98 -1.86
CA THR A 41 -8.32 7.02 -2.12
C THR A 41 -9.11 6.66 -3.37
N VAL A 42 -10.35 6.22 -3.19
CA VAL A 42 -11.22 5.78 -4.29
C VAL A 42 -12.15 6.90 -4.74
N GLY A 43 -12.15 7.18 -6.04
CA GLY A 43 -13.02 8.17 -6.66
C GLY A 43 -14.48 7.71 -6.75
N PRO A 44 -15.41 8.62 -7.08
CA PRO A 44 -16.84 8.29 -7.21
C PRO A 44 -17.14 7.31 -8.36
N ASP A 45 -16.18 7.11 -9.28
CA ASP A 45 -16.24 6.11 -10.35
C ASP A 45 -15.78 4.71 -9.90
N GLY A 46 -15.39 4.56 -8.63
CA GLY A 46 -14.83 3.32 -8.09
C GLY A 46 -13.37 3.10 -8.43
N THR A 47 -12.69 4.09 -9.02
CA THR A 47 -11.27 3.99 -9.38
C THR A 47 -10.39 4.60 -8.29
N ALA A 48 -9.40 3.83 -7.81
CA ALA A 48 -8.38 4.39 -6.92
C ALA A 48 -7.55 5.46 -7.64
N THR A 49 -7.50 6.66 -7.06
CA THR A 49 -6.79 7.83 -7.59
C THR A 49 -5.43 8.05 -6.90
N ALA A 50 -5.29 7.59 -5.66
CA ALA A 50 -4.05 7.60 -4.91
C ALA A 50 -4.00 6.43 -3.92
N VAL A 51 -2.82 6.16 -3.40
CA VAL A 51 -2.59 5.26 -2.28
C VAL A 51 -1.62 5.90 -1.30
N GLU A 52 -1.87 5.74 -0.01
CA GLU A 52 -0.99 6.12 1.08
C GLU A 52 -0.40 4.87 1.76
N ILE A 53 0.92 4.82 1.88
CA ILE A 53 1.68 3.74 2.50
C ILE A 53 2.31 4.25 3.79
N SER A 54 1.84 3.77 4.93
CA SER A 54 2.11 4.38 6.25
C SER A 54 3.61 4.48 6.58
N THR A 55 4.40 3.45 6.29
CA THR A 55 5.87 3.44 6.57
C THR A 55 6.61 4.59 5.88
N PHE A 56 6.12 5.04 4.72
CA PHE A 56 6.77 6.09 3.93
C PHE A 56 6.08 7.46 4.10
N ALA A 57 4.87 7.47 4.67
CA ALA A 57 4.08 8.70 4.87
C ALA A 57 4.77 9.67 5.84
N ASP A 58 5.40 9.15 6.91
CA ASP A 58 6.09 9.96 7.92
C ASP A 58 7.27 10.78 7.36
N VAL A 59 7.84 10.36 6.23
CA VAL A 59 8.91 11.07 5.52
C VAL A 59 8.41 11.80 4.26
N GLY A 60 7.09 11.94 4.10
CA GLY A 60 6.45 12.62 2.98
C GLY A 60 6.57 11.89 1.63
N GLN A 61 6.89 10.59 1.65
CA GLN A 61 7.10 9.78 0.44
C GLN A 61 6.09 8.62 0.32
N GLY A 62 5.09 8.57 1.18
CA GLY A 62 4.12 7.47 1.22
C GLY A 62 2.93 7.58 0.29
N THR A 63 2.72 8.74 -0.34
CA THR A 63 1.60 8.92 -1.25
C THR A 63 2.03 8.68 -2.69
N LEU A 64 1.43 7.66 -3.32
CA LEU A 64 1.56 7.43 -4.76
C LEU A 64 0.26 7.83 -5.45
N THR A 65 0.36 8.68 -6.47
CA THR A 65 -0.79 9.03 -7.32
C THR A 65 -0.89 8.04 -8.48
N ARG A 66 -2.12 7.64 -8.83
CA ARG A 66 -2.36 6.83 -10.03
C ARG A 66 -1.82 7.57 -11.25
N VAL A 67 -0.93 6.90 -11.98
CA VAL A 67 -0.58 7.27 -13.36
C VAL A 67 -1.48 6.46 -14.30
N GLY A 68 -1.97 7.12 -15.35
CA GLY A 68 -3.00 6.60 -16.26
C GLY A 68 -2.71 5.23 -16.84
#